data_AF-A0A3D4USP2-F1
#
_entry.id   AF-A0A3D4USP2-F1
#
_cell.length_a   1.000
_cell.length_b   1.000
_cell.length_c   1.000
_cell.angle_alpha   90.00
_cell.angle_beta   90.00
_cell.angle_gamma   90.00
#
_symmetry.space_group_name_H-M   'P 1'
#
loop_
_entity.id
_entity.type
_entity.pdbx_description
1 polymer ?
#
loop_
_entity_poly.entity_id
_entity_poly.type
_entity_poly.pdbx_seq_one_letter_code
_entity_poly.pdbx_strand_id
1 'polypeptide(L)'
;NWVPCFGAHNIPDGEIFTSPILDSVNGHITYAPSVYQGKPFEFVKLVVENGVVVDFDSSNNDALKDILDTDEGARRFGEFSFGTNPVIEKPMYDILFDEKIYGSNHLTLGKDYEIAPNGNSSNIHWDLVCIGADVFLDGELIRKGRKYVTDDLKGLNPEELLK
;
A
#
# COMPACT_ATOMS: atom_id res chain seq x y z
N ASN A 1 11.12 4.56 -10.20
CA ASN A 1 11.37 3.30 -10.94
C ASN A 1 10.27 2.34 -10.57
N TRP A 2 9.41 1.93 -11.49
CA TRP A 2 8.30 1.02 -11.19
C TRP A 2 8.74 -0.43 -11.40
N VAL A 3 8.40 -1.30 -10.46
CA VAL A 3 8.77 -2.71 -10.44
C VAL A 3 7.51 -3.55 -10.55
N PRO A 4 7.32 -4.30 -11.65
CA PRO A 4 6.20 -5.21 -11.79
C PRO A 4 6.49 -6.54 -11.07
N CYS A 5 5.50 -7.07 -10.35
CA CYS A 5 5.54 -8.38 -9.71
C CYS A 5 4.58 -9.33 -10.44
N PHE A 6 5.13 -10.39 -11.03
CA PHE A 6 4.43 -11.28 -11.96
C PHE A 6 4.70 -12.77 -11.68
N GLY A 7 4.83 -13.14 -10.41
CA GLY A 7 4.92 -14.53 -9.95
C GLY A 7 6.34 -15.07 -9.79
N ALA A 8 7.34 -14.19 -9.77
CA ALA A 8 8.74 -14.57 -9.59
C ALA A 8 9.14 -14.73 -8.12
N HIS A 9 8.49 -13.99 -7.22
CA HIS A 9 8.79 -13.96 -5.79
C HIS A 9 7.59 -14.31 -4.91
N ASN A 10 6.39 -13.83 -5.29
CA ASN A 10 5.15 -14.10 -4.57
C ASN A 10 4.23 -15.01 -5.38
N ILE A 11 3.49 -15.89 -4.71
CA ILE A 11 2.39 -16.67 -5.29
C ILE A 11 1.24 -16.70 -4.24
N PRO A 12 0.07 -16.06 -4.52
CA PRO A 12 -0.26 -15.32 -5.72
C PRO A 12 0.55 -14.01 -5.84
N ASP A 13 0.50 -13.42 -7.03
CA ASP A 13 1.10 -12.12 -7.30
C ASP A 13 0.07 -11.22 -8.00
N GLY A 14 0.50 -10.06 -8.48
CA GLY A 14 -0.34 -9.10 -9.18
C GLY A 14 -0.23 -7.73 -8.54
N GLU A 15 0.98 -7.18 -8.49
CA GLU A 15 1.20 -5.79 -8.11
C GLU A 15 2.20 -5.12 -9.03
N ILE A 16 2.19 -3.79 -8.98
CA ILE A 16 3.27 -2.95 -9.48
C ILE A 16 3.57 -1.90 -8.43
N PHE A 17 4.84 -1.79 -8.04
CA PHE A 17 5.23 -0.94 -6.90
C PHE A 17 6.42 -0.03 -7.23
N THR A 18 6.59 0.99 -6.40
CA THR A 18 7.74 1.87 -6.35
C THR A 18 7.87 2.44 -4.93
N SER A 19 8.83 3.32 -4.69
CA SER A 19 8.93 4.01 -3.41
C SER A 19 8.61 5.49 -3.57
N PRO A 20 7.85 6.08 -2.63
CA PRO A 20 7.56 7.50 -2.66
C PRO A 20 8.84 8.31 -2.40
N ILE A 21 8.85 9.58 -2.81
CA ILE A 21 9.87 10.53 -2.37
C ILE A 21 9.70 10.68 -0.85
N LEU A 22 10.81 10.49 -0.11
CA LEU A 22 10.79 10.22 1.33
C LEU A 22 10.07 11.29 2.17
N ASP A 23 10.11 12.53 1.73
CA ASP A 23 9.56 13.70 2.42
C ASP A 23 8.34 14.33 1.71
N SER A 24 7.79 13.68 0.68
CA SER A 24 6.70 14.25 -0.13
C SER A 24 5.31 13.77 0.25
N VAL A 25 5.17 12.69 1.02
CA VAL A 25 3.85 12.14 1.38
C VAL A 25 3.15 13.07 2.36
N ASN A 26 1.91 13.45 2.07
CA ASN A 26 1.11 14.36 2.89
C ASN A 26 -0.37 13.96 2.85
N GLY A 27 -1.10 14.24 3.93
CA GLY A 27 -2.55 14.08 4.00
C GLY A 27 -2.98 13.07 5.05
N HIS A 28 -4.08 12.36 4.78
CA HIS A 28 -4.62 11.35 5.67
C HIS A 28 -5.08 10.13 4.88
N ILE A 29 -5.01 8.96 5.50
CA ILE A 29 -5.38 7.69 4.88
C ILE A 29 -5.99 6.76 5.92
N THR A 30 -7.00 6.00 5.50
CA THR A 30 -7.60 4.91 6.27
C THR A 30 -7.41 3.62 5.50
N TYR A 31 -6.95 2.58 6.21
CA TYR A 31 -6.65 1.28 5.64
C TYR A 31 -7.71 0.24 6.01
N ALA A 32 -7.80 -0.78 5.17
CA ALA A 32 -8.56 -1.99 5.42
C ALA A 32 -7.98 -2.78 6.62
N PRO A 33 -8.70 -3.78 7.14
CA PRO A 33 -8.18 -4.64 8.19
C PRO A 33 -6.84 -5.28 7.80
N SER A 34 -5.94 -5.42 8.77
CA SER A 34 -4.60 -5.97 8.59
C SER A 34 -4.16 -6.73 9.84
N VAL A 35 -3.19 -7.64 9.68
CA VAL A 35 -2.53 -8.33 10.80
C VAL A 35 -1.04 -8.03 10.73
N TYR A 36 -0.47 -7.56 11.84
CA TYR A 36 0.95 -7.30 11.94
C TYR A 36 1.54 -7.93 13.19
N GLN A 37 2.56 -8.77 13.03
CA GLN A 37 3.22 -9.50 14.12
C GLN A 37 2.22 -10.22 15.05
N GLY A 38 1.17 -10.83 14.48
CA GLY A 38 0.13 -11.55 15.22
C GLY A 38 -0.91 -10.66 15.92
N LYS A 39 -0.84 -9.33 15.74
CA LYS A 39 -1.83 -8.38 16.28
C LYS A 39 -2.81 -7.97 15.17
N PRO A 40 -4.13 -8.17 15.35
CA PRO A 40 -5.12 -7.72 14.38
C PRO A 40 -5.40 -6.22 14.53
N PHE A 41 -5.59 -5.57 13.39
CA PHE A 41 -6.05 -4.20 13.27
C PHE A 41 -7.29 -4.19 12.37
N GLU A 42 -8.46 -3.83 12.91
CA GLU A 42 -9.70 -3.72 12.13
C GLU A 42 -9.71 -2.45 11.27
N PHE A 43 -8.95 -1.44 11.68
CA PHE A 43 -8.64 -0.26 10.88
C PHE A 43 -7.34 0.36 11.37
N VAL A 44 -6.67 1.07 10.47
CA VAL A 44 -5.54 1.97 10.75
C VAL A 44 -5.80 3.29 10.03
N LYS A 45 -5.65 4.40 10.72
CA LYS A 45 -5.72 5.75 10.19
C LYS A 45 -4.42 6.47 10.50
N LEU A 46 -3.85 7.15 9.52
CA LEU A 46 -2.64 7.93 9.66
C LEU A 46 -2.87 9.34 9.14
N VAL A 47 -2.29 10.33 9.82
CA VAL A 47 -2.08 11.68 9.31
C VAL A 47 -0.59 11.85 9.06
N VAL A 48 -0.25 12.33 7.87
CA VAL A 48 1.13 12.42 7.37
C VAL A 48 1.44 13.85 6.97
N GLU A 49 2.58 14.36 7.45
CA GLU A 49 3.15 15.64 7.04
C GLU A 49 4.61 15.46 6.68
N ASN A 50 5.01 15.95 5.50
CA ASN A 50 6.39 15.90 4.99
C ASN A 50 7.02 14.49 5.09
N GLY A 51 6.24 13.47 4.72
CA GLY A 51 6.64 12.08 4.73
C GLY A 51 6.63 11.39 6.10
N VAL A 52 6.19 12.06 7.17
CA VAL A 52 6.20 11.53 8.54
C VAL A 52 4.79 11.39 9.09
N VAL A 53 4.49 10.25 9.70
CA VAL A 53 3.26 10.04 10.47
C VAL A 53 3.30 10.90 11.74
N VAL A 54 2.43 11.92 11.79
CA VAL A 54 2.32 12.88 12.90
C VAL A 54 1.15 12.60 13.84
N ASP A 55 0.13 11.90 13.37
CA ASP A 55 -1.03 11.48 14.17
C ASP A 55 -1.58 10.13 13.67
N PHE A 56 -2.22 9.36 14.55
CA PHE A 56 -2.73 8.03 14.23
C PHE A 56 -3.92 7.61 15.09
N ASP A 57 -4.77 6.76 14.52
CA ASP A 57 -5.88 6.10 15.20
C ASP A 57 -6.09 4.70 14.62
N SER A 58 -6.43 3.73 15.45
CA SER A 58 -6.56 2.32 15.06
C SER A 58 -7.43 1.56 16.07
N SER A 59 -7.78 0.33 15.72
CA SER A 59 -8.45 -0.55 16.69
C SER A 59 -7.54 -0.98 17.86
N ASN A 60 -6.23 -0.69 17.81
CA ASN A 60 -5.27 -0.98 18.88
C ASN A 60 -4.13 0.05 18.91
N ASN A 61 -4.41 1.23 19.46
CA ASN A 61 -3.47 2.36 19.45
C ASN A 61 -2.17 2.09 20.22
N ASP A 62 -2.20 1.30 21.29
CA ASP A 62 -0.98 0.95 22.03
C ASP A 62 -0.03 0.15 21.15
N ALA A 63 -0.55 -0.87 20.44
CA ALA A 63 0.26 -1.66 19.52
C ALA A 63 0.75 -0.85 18.31
N LEU A 64 -0.11 0.01 17.73
CA LEU A 64 0.30 0.86 16.61
C LEU A 64 1.39 1.85 17.03
N LYS A 65 1.27 2.43 18.22
CA LYS A 65 2.29 3.32 18.77
C LYS A 65 3.64 2.61 18.91
N ASP A 66 3.66 1.40 19.47
CA ASP A 66 4.90 0.61 19.61
C ASP A 66 5.56 0.34 18.25
N ILE A 67 4.76 0.03 17.22
CA ILE A 67 5.25 -0.20 15.85
C ILE A 67 5.88 1.09 15.29
N LEU A 68 5.16 2.22 15.37
CA LEU A 68 5.63 3.52 14.88
C LEU A 68 6.84 4.05 15.64
N ASP A 69 7.07 3.60 16.88
CA ASP A 69 8.22 3.99 17.70
C ASP A 69 9.40 2.99 17.60
N THR A 70 9.33 2.00 16.69
CA THR A 70 10.41 1.01 16.50
C THR A 70 11.74 1.68 16.17
N ASP A 71 11.72 2.65 15.25
CA ASP A 71 12.87 3.46 14.84
C ASP A 71 12.40 4.69 14.05
N GLU A 72 13.32 5.56 13.64
CA GLU A 72 13.02 6.79 12.91
C GLU A 72 12.31 6.52 11.57
N GLY A 73 12.68 5.45 10.87
CA GLY A 73 12.12 5.09 9.57
C GLY A 73 10.71 4.49 9.65
N ALA A 74 10.31 3.97 10.81
CA ALA A 74 9.00 3.34 11.02
C ALA A 74 7.81 4.30 10.82
N ARG A 75 8.04 5.62 10.92
CA ARG A 75 7.02 6.66 10.68
C ARG A 75 7.03 7.19 9.25
N ARG A 76 7.84 6.61 8.36
CA ARG A 76 7.97 6.99 6.96
C ARG A 76 7.57 5.85 6.06
N PHE A 77 7.42 6.13 4.77
CA PHE A 77 6.91 5.18 3.80
C PHE A 77 8.03 4.64 2.90
N GLY A 78 8.18 3.32 2.90
CA GLY A 78 9.17 2.61 2.09
C GLY A 78 8.67 2.23 0.72
N GLU A 79 7.35 2.18 0.51
CA GLU A 79 6.74 1.70 -0.73
C GLU A 79 5.33 2.27 -0.96
N PHE A 80 4.97 2.35 -2.23
CA PHE A 80 3.64 2.58 -2.76
C PHE A 80 3.38 1.63 -3.93
N SER A 81 2.20 1.00 -3.95
CA SER A 81 1.86 -0.01 -4.95
C SER A 81 0.44 0.12 -5.50
N PHE A 82 0.20 -0.59 -6.61
CA PHE A 82 -1.13 -0.92 -7.10
C PHE A 82 -1.36 -2.43 -7.08
N GLY A 83 -2.44 -2.87 -6.45
CA GLY A 83 -2.94 -4.23 -6.56
C GLY A 83 -3.72 -4.45 -7.86
N THR A 84 -3.38 -5.52 -8.58
CA THR A 84 -3.90 -5.83 -9.93
C THR A 84 -4.40 -7.26 -10.08
N ASN A 85 -4.36 -8.10 -9.03
CA ASN A 85 -4.86 -9.46 -9.12
C ASN A 85 -6.39 -9.47 -9.27
N PRO A 86 -6.93 -9.96 -10.41
CA PRO A 86 -8.35 -9.82 -10.73
C PRO A 86 -9.26 -10.79 -9.94
N VAL A 87 -8.69 -11.76 -9.22
CA VAL A 87 -9.43 -12.80 -8.50
C VAL A 87 -9.60 -12.48 -7.01
N ILE A 88 -8.69 -11.68 -6.43
CA ILE A 88 -8.73 -11.35 -5.00
C ILE A 88 -9.62 -10.11 -4.80
N GLU A 89 -10.79 -10.31 -4.21
CA GLU A 89 -11.82 -9.28 -4.16
C GLU A 89 -11.91 -8.53 -2.82
N LYS A 90 -11.48 -9.14 -1.72
CA LYS A 90 -11.72 -8.68 -0.35
C LYS A 90 -10.52 -9.00 0.56
N PRO A 91 -10.30 -8.22 1.63
CA PRO A 91 -9.33 -8.56 2.66
C PRO A 91 -9.59 -9.93 3.27
N MET A 92 -8.51 -10.66 3.54
CA MET A 92 -8.50 -12.00 4.13
C MET A 92 -7.65 -12.07 5.40
N TYR A 93 -7.12 -10.95 5.87
CA TYR A 93 -6.20 -10.88 7.01
C TYR A 93 -4.87 -11.62 6.74
N ASP A 94 -4.49 -11.70 5.46
CA ASP A 94 -3.23 -12.25 4.98
C ASP A 94 -2.64 -11.26 3.99
N ILE A 95 -1.54 -10.61 4.41
CA ILE A 95 -1.00 -9.49 3.66
C ILE A 95 -0.54 -9.90 2.25
N LEU A 96 -0.06 -11.13 2.07
CA LEU A 96 0.41 -11.65 0.77
C LEU A 96 -0.72 -11.64 -0.28
N PHE A 97 -1.97 -11.79 0.17
CA PHE A 97 -3.12 -11.71 -0.73
C PHE A 97 -3.73 -10.31 -0.76
N ASP A 98 -3.83 -9.67 0.41
CA ASP A 98 -4.56 -8.41 0.56
C ASP A 98 -3.89 -7.27 -0.21
N GLU A 99 -2.57 -7.26 -0.26
CA GLU A 99 -1.79 -6.29 -1.04
C GLU A 99 -2.01 -6.43 -2.56
N LYS A 100 -2.40 -7.62 -3.02
CA LYS A 100 -2.59 -7.92 -4.44
C LYS A 100 -4.02 -7.64 -4.93
N ILE A 101 -4.96 -7.28 -4.04
CA ILE A 101 -6.38 -7.02 -4.37
C ILE A 101 -6.51 -6.06 -5.55
N TYR A 102 -7.25 -6.44 -6.60
CA TYR A 102 -7.48 -5.55 -7.74
C TYR A 102 -8.08 -4.20 -7.30
N GLY A 103 -7.47 -3.09 -7.74
CA GLY A 103 -7.94 -1.75 -7.41
C GLY A 103 -7.78 -1.43 -5.92
N SER A 104 -6.84 -2.08 -5.24
CA SER A 104 -6.23 -1.56 -4.02
C SER A 104 -5.00 -0.71 -4.37
N ASN A 105 -4.57 0.07 -3.40
CA ASN A 105 -3.18 0.50 -3.28
C ASN A 105 -2.69 0.01 -1.92
N HIS A 106 -1.40 -0.16 -1.73
CA HIS A 106 -0.83 -0.09 -0.39
C HIS A 106 0.22 1.00 -0.29
N LEU A 107 0.35 1.51 0.93
CA LEU A 107 1.54 2.21 1.36
C LEU A 107 2.16 1.41 2.49
N THR A 108 3.49 1.39 2.51
CA THR A 108 4.23 0.53 3.42
C THR A 108 4.97 1.38 4.42
N LEU A 109 4.68 1.19 5.72
CA LEU A 109 5.47 1.82 6.78
C LEU A 109 6.83 1.15 6.90
N GLY A 110 7.89 1.95 7.01
CA GLY A 110 9.25 1.48 7.21
C GLY A 110 10.05 1.27 5.94
N LYS A 111 10.89 0.24 5.95
CA LYS A 111 12.03 0.06 5.05
C LYS A 111 11.63 0.01 3.59
N ASP A 112 12.44 0.61 2.71
CA ASP A 112 12.33 0.45 1.26
C ASP A 112 12.88 -0.90 0.76
N TYR A 113 12.68 -1.15 -0.53
CA TYR A 113 13.33 -2.25 -1.24
C TYR A 113 14.55 -1.74 -2.01
N GLU A 114 15.63 -2.53 -2.00
CA GLU A 114 16.88 -2.18 -2.73
C GLU A 114 16.68 -2.01 -4.25
N ILE A 115 15.67 -2.67 -4.82
CA ILE A 115 15.34 -2.58 -6.26
C ILE A 115 14.57 -1.30 -6.62
N ALA A 116 13.95 -0.65 -5.63
CA ALA A 116 13.25 0.63 -5.78
C ALA A 116 13.55 1.51 -4.55
N PRO A 117 14.79 1.97 -4.34
CA PRO A 117 15.15 2.62 -3.08
C PRO A 117 14.64 4.07 -3.02
N ASN A 118 14.25 4.51 -1.83
CA ASN A 118 14.09 5.93 -1.48
C ASN A 118 14.97 6.37 -0.29
N GLY A 119 15.74 5.43 0.29
CA GLY A 119 16.65 5.67 1.40
C GLY A 119 16.04 5.50 2.78
N ASN A 120 14.78 5.07 2.90
CA ASN A 120 14.17 4.84 4.20
C ASN A 120 14.73 3.57 4.85
N SER A 121 15.43 3.73 5.98
CA SER A 121 15.97 2.61 6.74
C SER A 121 15.12 2.38 7.99
N SER A 122 14.63 1.15 8.16
CA SER A 122 13.81 0.75 9.30
C SER A 122 13.90 -0.76 9.53
N ASN A 123 13.55 -1.20 10.74
CA ASN A 123 13.39 -2.61 11.08
C ASN A 123 11.98 -3.15 10.77
N ILE A 124 11.04 -2.28 10.41
CA ILE A 124 9.71 -2.69 9.95
C ILE A 124 9.58 -2.51 8.45
N HIS A 125 8.71 -3.31 7.86
CA HIS A 125 8.15 -3.15 6.52
C HIS A 125 6.73 -3.69 6.63
N TRP A 126 5.74 -2.79 6.69
CA TRP A 126 4.34 -3.16 6.93
C TRP A 126 3.43 -2.56 5.86
N ASP A 127 2.96 -3.43 4.98
CA ASP A 127 2.02 -3.08 3.91
C ASP A 127 0.61 -2.87 4.48
N LEU A 128 0.07 -1.69 4.23
CA LEU A 128 -1.26 -1.29 4.65
C LEU A 128 -2.12 -0.97 3.44
N VAL A 129 -3.22 -1.72 3.28
CA VAL A 129 -4.01 -1.74 2.04
C VAL A 129 -5.17 -0.76 2.10
N CYS A 130 -5.30 0.09 1.08
CA CYS A 130 -6.42 1.01 0.86
C CYS A 130 -7.19 0.59 -0.40
N ILE A 131 -8.47 0.26 -0.24
CA ILE A 131 -9.28 -0.31 -1.33
C ILE A 131 -10.29 0.72 -1.84
N GLY A 132 -10.36 0.86 -3.16
CA GLY A 132 -11.41 1.66 -3.81
C GLY A 132 -11.25 3.18 -3.70
N ALA A 133 -10.04 3.67 -3.42
CA ALA A 133 -9.72 5.09 -3.56
C ALA A 133 -9.72 5.50 -5.05
N ASP A 134 -10.19 6.72 -5.33
CA ASP A 134 -9.90 7.38 -6.60
C ASP A 134 -8.40 7.70 -6.65
N VAL A 135 -7.76 7.42 -7.78
CA VAL A 135 -6.32 7.65 -7.95
C VAL A 135 -6.09 8.62 -9.10
N PHE A 136 -5.23 9.60 -8.81
CA PHE A 136 -4.78 10.59 -9.77
C PHE A 136 -3.26 10.47 -9.94
N LEU A 137 -2.79 10.51 -11.19
CA LEU A 137 -1.38 10.68 -11.53
C LEU A 137 -1.24 12.00 -12.28
N ASP A 138 -0.37 12.89 -11.80
CA ASP A 138 -0.16 14.23 -12.38
C ASP A 138 -1.45 15.05 -12.60
N GLY A 139 -2.47 14.83 -11.77
CA GLY A 139 -3.77 15.48 -11.83
C GLY A 139 -4.80 14.82 -12.75
N GLU A 140 -4.43 13.77 -13.49
CA GLU A 140 -5.34 12.97 -14.30
C GLU A 140 -5.94 11.82 -13.49
N LEU A 141 -7.27 11.66 -13.53
CA LEU A 141 -7.96 10.54 -12.90
C LEU A 141 -7.67 9.25 -13.68
N ILE A 142 -6.82 8.39 -13.14
CA ILE A 142 -6.47 7.11 -13.76
C ILE A 142 -7.37 5.96 -13.31
N ARG A 143 -7.89 6.03 -12.08
CA ARG A 143 -8.70 4.98 -11.46
C ARG A 143 -9.82 5.61 -10.64
N LYS A 144 -11.07 5.24 -10.95
CA LYS A 144 -12.26 5.67 -10.22
C LYS A 144 -12.81 4.50 -9.40
N GLY A 145 -12.83 4.64 -8.07
CA GLY A 145 -13.04 3.52 -7.18
C GLY A 145 -12.01 2.43 -7.49
N ARG A 146 -12.44 1.23 -7.86
CA ARG A 146 -11.53 0.14 -8.24
C ARG A 146 -11.17 0.12 -9.74
N LYS A 147 -11.86 0.89 -10.59
CA LYS A 147 -11.80 0.73 -12.05
C LYS A 147 -10.82 1.69 -12.72
N TYR A 148 -9.89 1.16 -13.52
CA TYR A 148 -9.01 1.97 -14.37
C TYR A 148 -9.80 2.56 -15.56
N VAL A 149 -9.67 3.87 -15.79
CA VAL A 149 -10.54 4.63 -16.71
C VAL A 149 -9.83 5.21 -17.92
N THR A 150 -8.50 5.28 -17.93
CA THR A 150 -7.70 5.76 -19.06
C THR A 150 -7.45 4.63 -20.06
N ASP A 151 -7.32 4.96 -21.34
CA ASP A 151 -7.22 3.97 -22.42
C ASP A 151 -5.98 3.06 -22.31
N ASP A 152 -4.89 3.60 -21.80
CA ASP A 152 -3.62 2.90 -21.56
C ASP A 152 -3.65 1.95 -20.35
N LEU A 153 -4.50 2.21 -19.36
CA LEU A 153 -4.58 1.42 -18.14
C LEU A 153 -5.83 0.53 -18.05
N LYS A 154 -6.81 0.67 -18.95
CA LYS A 154 -8.02 -0.18 -18.98
C LYS A 154 -7.71 -1.68 -19.09
N GLY A 155 -6.55 -2.04 -19.65
CA GLY A 155 -6.08 -3.43 -19.73
C GLY A 155 -5.81 -4.09 -18.36
N LEU A 156 -5.68 -3.29 -17.29
CA LEU A 156 -5.52 -3.78 -15.91
C LEU A 156 -6.86 -4.11 -15.23
N ASN A 157 -7.99 -3.89 -15.90
CA ASN A 157 -9.30 -4.24 -15.35
C ASN A 157 -9.55 -5.77 -15.46
N PRO A 158 -10.26 -6.41 -14.50
CA PRO A 158 -10.47 -7.85 -14.45
C PRO A 158 -11.05 -8.45 -15.72
N GLU A 159 -11.97 -7.72 -16.38
CA GLU A 159 -12.59 -8.16 -17.63
C GLU A 159 -11.57 -8.36 -18.77
N GLU A 160 -10.43 -7.68 -18.73
CA GLU A 160 -9.34 -7.80 -19.71
C GLU A 160 -8.31 -8.85 -19.31
N LEU A 161 -8.09 -9.06 -18.00
CA LEU A 161 -7.07 -9.98 -17.46
C LEU A 161 -7.54 -11.44 -17.38
N LEU A 162 -8.85 -11.68 -17.27
CA LEU A 162 -9.44 -13.03 -17.12
C LEU A 162 -9.92 -13.64 -18.45
N LYS A 163 -9.47 -13.08 -19.58
CA LYS A 163 -9.82 -13.58 -20.93
C LYS A 163 -9.08 -14.86 -21.31
#